data_AF-A0A9E5F009-F1
#
_entry.id   AF-A0A9E5F009-F1
#
_cell.length_a   1.000
_cell.length_b   1.000
_cell.length_c   1.000
_cell.angle_alpha   90.00
_cell.angle_beta   90.00
_cell.angle_gamma   90.00
#
_symmetry.space_group_name_H-M   'P 1'
#
loop_
_entity.id
_entity.type
_entity.pdbx_description
1 polymer ?
#
loop_
_entity_poly.entity_id
_entity_poly.type
_entity_poly.pdbx_seq_one_letter_code
_entity_poly.pdbx_strand_id
1 'polypeptide(L)'
;MADKKKDMTVEKTTTVEKTTVDDGKIAKLLFKQVDKPKNFHEVRIYNVFDNRYRINVWTTVEEDNLTKRKIHSSYFTHLNGDTLTITN
;
A
#
# COMPACT_ATOMS: atom_id res chain seq x y z
N MET A 1 -25.82 -7.75 -40.81
CA MET A 1 -24.44 -7.92 -40.30
C MET A 1 -24.49 -7.65 -38.80
N ALA A 2 -24.27 -8.68 -38.00
CA ALA A 2 -24.39 -8.63 -36.54
C ALA A 2 -23.00 -8.75 -35.95
N ASP A 3 -22.51 -7.71 -35.27
CA ASP A 3 -21.23 -7.77 -34.56
C ASP A 3 -21.45 -7.76 -33.04
N LYS A 4 -20.86 -8.78 -32.45
CA LYS A 4 -21.03 -9.27 -31.08
C LYS A 4 -20.41 -8.34 -30.05
N LYS A 5 -21.13 -8.18 -28.94
CA LYS A 5 -20.65 -7.71 -27.65
C LYS A 5 -19.39 -8.48 -27.21
N LYS A 6 -18.39 -7.77 -26.72
CA LYS A 6 -17.42 -8.31 -25.74
C LYS A 6 -17.68 -7.61 -24.42
N ASP A 7 -18.56 -8.20 -23.63
CA ASP A 7 -18.69 -7.91 -22.21
C ASP A 7 -17.41 -8.38 -21.52
N MET A 8 -16.53 -7.43 -21.18
CA MET A 8 -15.35 -7.68 -20.38
C MET A 8 -15.76 -7.58 -18.91
N THR A 9 -16.06 -8.73 -18.32
CA THR A 9 -16.39 -8.89 -16.90
C THR A 9 -15.24 -8.38 -16.04
N VAL A 10 -15.42 -7.21 -15.42
CA VAL A 10 -14.55 -6.72 -14.36
C VAL A 10 -14.85 -7.53 -13.10
N GLU A 11 -13.83 -8.19 -12.59
CA GLU A 11 -13.89 -9.07 -11.42
C GLU A 11 -14.43 -8.34 -10.19
N LYS A 12 -15.38 -8.99 -9.50
CA LYS A 12 -16.02 -8.49 -8.29
C LYS A 12 -15.01 -8.47 -7.15
N THR A 13 -14.54 -7.29 -6.75
CA THR A 13 -13.81 -7.12 -5.49
C THR A 13 -14.80 -7.29 -4.34
N THR A 14 -14.62 -8.36 -3.56
CA THR A 14 -15.37 -8.67 -2.35
C THR A 14 -15.25 -7.54 -1.32
N THR A 15 -16.33 -6.81 -1.10
CA THR A 15 -16.44 -5.78 -0.06
C THR A 15 -16.67 -6.46 1.28
N VAL A 16 -15.58 -6.79 1.98
CA VAL A 16 -15.65 -7.04 3.44
C VAL A 16 -15.91 -5.68 4.09
N GLU A 17 -16.80 -5.61 5.08
CA GLU A 17 -17.05 -4.40 5.88
C GLU A 17 -15.75 -3.93 6.54
N LYS A 18 -14.99 -3.16 5.78
CA LYS A 18 -13.67 -2.67 6.12
C LYS A 18 -13.93 -1.45 6.99
N THR A 19 -13.52 -1.49 8.26
CA THR A 19 -13.31 -0.26 9.03
C THR A 19 -12.39 0.61 8.16
N THR A 20 -12.96 1.60 7.49
CA THR A 20 -12.28 2.39 6.44
C THR A 20 -11.32 3.34 7.11
N VAL A 21 -10.23 2.80 7.65
CA VAL A 21 -9.09 3.60 8.07
C VAL A 21 -8.43 4.12 6.79
N ASP A 22 -8.30 5.44 6.71
CA ASP A 22 -7.65 6.12 5.60
C ASP A 22 -6.16 5.72 5.51
N ASP A 23 -5.76 5.21 4.35
CA ASP A 23 -4.38 4.80 4.07
C ASP A 23 -3.41 5.98 4.23
N GLY A 24 -3.84 7.21 3.90
CA GLY A 24 -3.06 8.43 4.11
C GLY A 24 -2.76 8.71 5.58
N LYS A 25 -3.70 8.41 6.49
CA LYS A 25 -3.49 8.49 7.94
C LYS A 25 -2.43 7.50 8.40
N ILE A 26 -2.51 6.24 7.96
CA ILE A 26 -1.53 5.20 8.31
C ILE A 26 -0.14 5.57 7.79
N ALA A 27 -0.02 6.04 6.55
CA ALA A 27 1.25 6.48 5.97
C ALA A 27 1.87 7.65 6.76
N LYS A 28 1.06 8.64 7.18
CA LYS A 28 1.52 9.74 8.04
C LYS A 28 2.02 9.25 9.39
N LEU A 29 1.32 8.29 10.01
CA LEU A 29 1.74 7.70 11.30
C LEU A 29 3.03 6.89 11.17
N LEU A 30 3.25 6.23 10.03
CA LEU A 30 4.50 5.51 9.75
C LEU A 30 5.68 6.49 9.64
N PHE A 31 5.57 7.53 8.80
CA PHE A 31 6.66 8.49 8.59
C PHE A 31 6.94 9.42 9.78
N LYS A 32 6.13 9.38 10.83
CA LYS A 32 6.48 9.98 12.13
C LYS A 32 7.50 9.15 12.91
N GLN A 33 7.62 7.86 12.61
CA GLN A 33 8.45 6.89 13.33
C GLN A 33 9.66 6.44 12.50
N VAL A 34 9.57 6.51 11.17
CA VAL A 34 10.63 6.08 10.26
C VAL A 34 11.00 7.20 9.30
N ASP A 35 12.27 7.24 8.92
CA ASP A 35 12.74 8.21 7.94
C ASP A 35 12.19 7.92 6.55
N LYS A 36 11.77 8.99 5.86
CA LYS A 36 11.33 8.90 4.48
C LYS A 36 12.56 8.76 3.57
N PRO A 37 12.64 7.72 2.72
CA PRO A 37 13.79 7.52 1.85
C PRO A 37 13.91 8.64 0.80
N LYS A 38 15.14 8.96 0.38
CA LYS A 38 15.43 10.04 -0.59
C LYS A 38 14.69 9.86 -1.92
N ASN A 39 14.69 8.65 -2.45
CA ASN A 39 14.06 8.33 -3.73
C ASN A 39 12.65 7.78 -3.54
N PHE A 40 11.89 8.37 -2.61
CA PHE A 40 10.53 7.94 -2.31
C PHE A 40 9.65 8.02 -3.56
N HIS A 41 8.96 6.92 -3.86
CA HIS A 41 8.01 6.84 -4.97
C HIS A 41 6.58 6.80 -4.44
N GLU A 42 6.22 5.74 -3.71
CA GLU A 42 4.88 5.57 -3.13
C GLU A 42 4.90 4.70 -1.87
N VAL A 43 3.83 4.76 -1.09
CA VAL A 43 3.55 3.80 -0.02
C VAL A 43 2.35 2.96 -0.44
N ARG A 44 2.46 1.63 -0.30
CA ARG A 44 1.33 0.72 -0.44
C ARG A 44 0.99 0.10 0.89
N ILE A 45 -0.26 0.24 1.31
CA ILE A 45 -0.77 -0.28 2.57
C ILE A 45 -1.70 -1.43 2.26
N TYR A 46 -1.44 -2.56 2.89
CA TYR A 46 -2.24 -3.77 2.76
C TYR A 46 -2.76 -4.13 4.15
N ASN A 47 -4.07 -4.24 4.32
CA ASN A 47 -4.60 -4.86 5.53
C ASN A 47 -4.32 -6.36 5.45
N VAL A 48 -3.64 -6.89 6.46
CA VAL A 48 -3.30 -8.32 6.53
C VAL A 48 -4.41 -9.06 7.27
N PHE A 49 -4.79 -8.55 8.44
CA PHE A 49 -5.84 -9.12 9.28
C PHE A 49 -6.26 -8.08 10.33
N ASP A 50 -7.57 -7.88 10.54
CA ASP A 50 -8.12 -6.99 11.58
C ASP A 50 -7.44 -5.60 11.59
N ASN A 51 -6.83 -5.19 12.71
CA ASN A 51 -6.11 -3.92 12.85
C ASN A 51 -4.62 -4.00 12.47
N ARG A 52 -4.22 -5.06 11.75
CA ARG A 52 -2.84 -5.32 11.32
C ARG A 52 -2.65 -4.97 9.85
N TYR A 53 -1.61 -4.22 9.58
CA TYR A 53 -1.29 -3.71 8.25
C TYR A 53 0.13 -4.08 7.86
N ARG A 54 0.36 -4.32 6.58
CA ARG A 54 1.67 -4.38 5.96
C ARG A 54 1.84 -3.13 5.10
N ILE A 55 2.88 -2.37 5.40
CA ILE A 55 3.18 -1.12 4.71
C ILE A 55 4.47 -1.30 3.92
N ASN A 56 4.36 -1.27 2.59
CA ASN A 56 5.49 -1.33 1.69
C ASN A 56 5.86 0.08 1.22
N VAL A 57 7.08 0.51 1.51
CA VAL A 57 7.65 1.76 1.03
C VAL A 57 8.43 1.47 -0.25
N TRP A 58 7.99 2.07 -1.34
CA TRP A 58 8.60 1.92 -2.65
C TRP A 58 9.53 3.08 -2.96
N THR A 59 10.66 2.77 -3.56
CA THR A 59 11.58 3.76 -4.11
C THR A 59 11.83 3.52 -5.58
N THR A 60 12.16 4.61 -6.26
CA THR A 60 12.56 4.59 -7.66
C THR A 60 14.08 4.64 -7.76
N VAL A 61 14.66 3.83 -8.64
CA VAL A 61 16.09 3.81 -8.93
C VAL A 61 16.27 3.84 -10.43
N GLU A 62 17.15 4.70 -10.91
CA GLU A 62 17.57 4.74 -12.31
C GLU A 62 18.84 3.91 -12.47
N GLU A 63 18.79 2.91 -13.33
CA GLU A 63 19.92 2.02 -13.63
C GLU A 63 19.83 1.62 -15.10
N ASP A 64 20.94 1.70 -15.83
CA ASP A 64 21.02 1.37 -17.27
C ASP A 64 19.98 2.08 -18.15
N ASN A 65 19.75 3.38 -17.92
CA ASN A 65 18.72 4.18 -18.58
C ASN A 65 17.27 3.65 -18.40
N LEU A 66 17.03 2.80 -17.39
CA LEU A 66 15.71 2.29 -17.05
C LEU A 66 15.31 2.71 -15.64
N THR A 67 14.10 3.28 -15.52
CA THR A 67 13.50 3.61 -14.23
C THR A 67 12.89 2.35 -13.61
N LYS A 68 13.56 1.79 -12.60
CA LYS A 68 13.09 0.62 -11.84
C LYS A 68 12.42 1.07 -10.54
N ARG A 69 11.38 0.35 -10.12
CA ARG A 69 10.76 0.54 -8.79
C ARG A 69 11.04 -0.69 -7.94
N LYS A 70 11.49 -0.47 -6.71
CA LYS A 70 11.73 -1.56 -5.74
C LYS A 70 11.14 -1.22 -4.39
N ILE A 71 10.85 -2.24 -3.62
CA ILE A 71 10.49 -2.08 -2.20
C ILE A 71 11.79 -1.75 -1.46
N HIS A 72 11.86 -0.58 -0.86
CA HIS A 72 12.97 -0.18 0.00
C HIS A 72 12.81 -0.77 1.40
N SER A 73 11.59 -0.72 1.93
CA SER A 73 11.27 -1.23 3.28
C SER A 73 9.85 -1.77 3.33
N SER A 74 9.65 -2.79 4.15
CA SER A 74 8.34 -3.40 4.42
C SER A 74 8.17 -3.47 5.94
N TYR A 75 7.10 -2.87 6.44
CA TYR A 75 6.79 -2.84 7.87
C TYR A 75 5.49 -3.57 8.14
N PHE A 76 5.49 -4.45 9.15
CA PHE A 76 4.26 -4.96 9.73
C PHE A 76 3.86 -4.07 10.89
N THR A 77 2.61 -3.63 10.94
CA THR A 77 2.13 -2.66 11.91
C THR A 77 0.80 -3.06 12.50
N HIS A 78 0.56 -2.62 13.73
CA HIS A 78 -0.72 -2.70 14.42
C HIS A 78 -1.25 -1.29 14.65
N LEU A 79 -2.51 -1.06 14.30
CA LEU A 79 -3.19 0.20 14.56
C LEU A 79 -4.10 0.05 15.78
N ASN A 80 -3.74 0.74 16.87
CA ASN A 80 -4.55 0.80 18.08
C ASN A 80 -5.08 2.23 18.24
N GLY A 81 -6.28 2.46 17.71
CA GLY A 81 -6.87 3.81 17.65
C GLY A 81 -6.05 4.74 16.76
N ASP A 82 -5.34 5.69 17.39
CA ASP A 82 -4.48 6.67 16.71
C ASP A 82 -2.97 6.36 16.78
N THR A 83 -2.61 5.25 17.42
CA THR A 83 -1.21 4.83 17.57
C THR A 83 -0.90 3.68 16.63
N LEU A 84 0.11 3.88 15.78
CA LEU A 84 0.65 2.85 14.89
C LEU A 84 1.89 2.23 15.54
N THR A 85 1.90 0.93 15.79
CA THR A 85 3.04 0.22 16.38
C THR A 85 3.67 -0.69 15.33
N ILE A 86 4.97 -0.53 15.06
CA ILE A 86 5.71 -1.42 14.17
C ILE A 86 6.06 -2.70 14.94
N THR A 87 5.76 -3.86 14.35
CA THR A 87 6.08 -5.18 14.91
C THR A 87 7.26 -5.75 14.13
N ASN A 88 8.32 -6.15 14.83
CA ASN A 88 9.53 -6.75 14.26
C ASN A 88 9.39 -8.27 14.16
#